data_AF-A0A7J9W224-F1
#
_entry.id   AF-A0A7J9W224-F1
#
_cell.length_a   1.000
_cell.length_b   1.000
_cell.length_c   1.000
_cell.angle_alpha   90.00
_cell.angle_beta   90.00
_cell.angle_gamma   90.00
#
_symmetry.space_group_name_H-M   'P 1'
#
loop_
_entity.id
_entity.type
_entity.pdbx_description
1 polymer ?
#
loop_
_entity_poly.entity_id
_entity_poly.type
_entity_poly.pdbx_seq_one_letter_code
_entity_poly.pdbx_strand_id
1 'polypeptide(L)'
;MAAPGGCAGPGIRALLDLIGEHPQALSYDWRVRFGLPLEAIFDGRMTYAEAWRLTTELAADPTSRVAAAINGWDHPFSQEAAILADLFDVTVAANTEPKRRNQTRPYPRPWPSDQGQRSKPATVDQSTVRAALAARGH
;
A
#
# COMPACT_ATOMS: atom_id res chain seq x y z
N MET A 1 2.16 15.00 -0.33
CA MET A 1 2.32 14.29 0.95
C MET A 1 3.60 13.50 0.82
N ALA A 2 4.66 13.92 1.50
CA ALA A 2 5.98 13.33 1.36
C ALA A 2 5.95 11.89 1.91
N ALA A 3 6.45 10.93 1.12
CA ALA A 3 6.75 9.59 1.61
C ALA A 3 7.66 9.73 2.85
N PRO A 4 7.42 9.01 3.95
CA PRO A 4 8.37 8.97 5.04
C PRO A 4 9.68 8.37 4.50
N GLY A 5 10.60 9.26 4.19
CA GLY A 5 11.95 8.94 3.82
C GLY A 5 12.71 8.39 5.02
N GLY A 6 13.47 7.34 4.76
CA GLY A 6 14.76 7.11 5.42
C GLY A 6 14.73 6.20 6.63
N CYS A 7 15.14 4.95 6.39
CA CYS A 7 16.14 4.29 7.24
C CYS A 7 16.92 3.27 6.39
N ALA A 8 17.83 3.78 5.56
CA ALA A 8 19.00 3.02 5.15
C ALA A 8 19.95 2.96 6.37
N GLY A 9 19.67 2.05 7.30
CA GLY A 9 20.49 1.67 8.45
C GLY A 9 20.40 0.13 8.63
N PRO A 10 21.46 -0.54 9.07
CA PRO A 10 21.86 -1.86 8.55
C PRO A 10 20.96 -2.99 9.04
N GLY A 11 20.45 -3.77 8.07
CA GLY A 11 19.87 -5.13 8.10
C GLY A 11 19.28 -5.71 9.37
N ILE A 12 19.99 -5.69 10.50
CA ILE A 12 19.57 -6.28 11.76
C ILE A 12 18.59 -5.40 12.53
N ARG A 13 18.85 -4.09 12.68
CA ARG A 13 17.98 -3.25 13.53
C ARG A 13 16.59 -3.12 12.92
N ALA A 14 16.53 -2.85 11.62
CA ALA A 14 15.28 -2.79 10.86
C ALA A 14 14.51 -4.11 10.93
N LEU A 15 15.20 -5.26 10.86
CA LEU A 15 14.57 -6.57 11.04
C LEU A 15 13.95 -6.74 12.43
N LEU A 16 14.67 -6.35 13.49
CA LEU A 16 14.17 -6.44 14.86
C LEU A 16 12.97 -5.52 15.11
N ASP A 17 13.00 -4.30 14.57
CA ASP A 17 11.88 -3.37 14.64
C ASP A 17 10.65 -3.95 13.91
N LEU A 18 10.85 -4.53 12.72
CA LEU A 18 9.78 -5.20 11.96
C LEU A 18 9.18 -6.41 12.71
N ILE A 19 10.03 -7.20 13.37
CA ILE A 19 9.60 -8.31 14.23
C ILE A 19 8.77 -7.78 15.40
N GLY A 20 9.13 -6.65 16.01
CA GLY A 20 8.39 -6.04 17.09
C GLY A 20 7.04 -5.47 16.65
N GLU A 21 6.99 -4.81 15.50
CA GLU A 21 5.79 -4.14 14.97
C GLU A 21 4.80 -5.13 14.34
N HIS A 22 5.31 -6.16 13.63
CA HIS A 22 4.50 -7.07 12.83
C HIS A 22 4.84 -8.56 13.06
N PRO A 23 4.87 -9.05 14.31
CA PRO A 23 5.34 -10.41 14.62
C PRO A 23 4.47 -11.50 13.97
N GLN A 24 3.16 -11.27 13.87
CA GLN A 24 2.22 -12.25 13.33
C GLN A 24 2.36 -12.39 11.80
N ALA A 25 2.56 -11.28 11.08
CA ALA A 25 2.74 -11.27 9.64
C ALA A 25 4.02 -12.01 9.25
N LEU A 26 5.13 -11.68 9.92
CA LEU A 26 6.41 -12.36 9.74
C LEU A 26 6.33 -13.85 10.08
N SER A 27 5.77 -14.20 11.23
CA SER A 27 5.65 -15.62 11.65
C SER A 27 4.85 -16.46 10.66
N TYR A 28 3.77 -15.89 10.11
CA TYR A 28 2.97 -16.57 9.11
C TYR A 28 3.74 -16.76 7.81
N ASP A 29 4.29 -15.68 7.24
CA ASP A 29 4.96 -15.74 5.95
C ASP A 29 6.23 -16.58 5.99
N TRP A 30 7.00 -16.54 7.08
CA TRP A 30 8.17 -17.39 7.26
C TRP A 30 7.81 -18.89 7.23
N ARG A 31 6.73 -19.27 7.93
CA ARG A 31 6.26 -20.65 7.94
C ARG A 31 5.73 -21.07 6.57
N VAL A 32 4.97 -20.21 5.91
CA VAL A 32 4.28 -20.56 4.66
C VAL A 32 5.23 -20.55 3.47
N ARG A 33 6.16 -19.59 3.41
CA ARG A 33 7.01 -19.37 2.22
C ARG A 33 8.37 -20.03 2.31
N PHE A 34 8.93 -20.10 3.50
CA PHE A 34 10.26 -20.68 3.72
C PHE A 34 10.22 -22.02 4.47
N GLY A 35 9.07 -22.40 5.03
CA GLY A 35 8.96 -23.61 5.85
C GLY A 35 9.72 -23.49 7.18
N LEU A 36 10.03 -22.28 7.63
CA LEU A 36 10.85 -22.03 8.81
C LEU A 36 10.05 -21.29 9.89
N PRO A 37 10.26 -21.63 11.18
CA PRO A 37 9.81 -20.77 12.28
C PRO A 37 10.60 -19.46 12.28
N LEU A 38 9.99 -18.35 12.70
CA LEU A 38 10.65 -17.05 12.78
C LEU A 38 11.82 -17.07 13.79
N GLU A 39 11.71 -17.92 14.81
CA GLU A 39 12.72 -18.15 15.84
C GLU A 39 14.04 -18.69 15.27
N ALA A 40 14.03 -19.27 14.06
CA ALA A 40 15.24 -19.76 13.40
C ALA A 40 16.30 -18.67 13.15
N ILE A 41 15.90 -17.39 13.16
CA ILE A 41 16.82 -16.24 13.11
C ILE A 41 17.75 -16.23 14.33
N PHE A 42 17.25 -16.62 15.50
CA PHE A 42 17.96 -16.51 16.77
C PHE A 42 18.71 -17.80 17.16
N ASP A 43 18.32 -18.94 16.57
CA ASP A 43 18.88 -20.26 16.88
C ASP A 43 20.22 -20.56 16.17
N GLY A 44 20.78 -19.59 15.44
CA GLY A 44 22.07 -19.73 14.75
C GLY A 44 22.04 -20.61 13.49
N ARG A 45 20.85 -21.07 13.05
CA ARG A 45 20.67 -21.87 11.82
C ARG A 45 20.89 -21.05 10.54
N MET A 46 20.78 -19.74 10.63
CA MET A 46 21.02 -18.81 9.53
C MET A 46 21.74 -17.56 10.04
N THR A 47 22.37 -16.84 9.12
CA THR A 47 22.96 -15.54 9.45
C THR A 47 21.88 -14.45 9.47
N TYR A 48 22.06 -13.41 10.26
CA TYR A 48 21.18 -12.24 10.21
C TYR A 48 21.10 -11.59 8.82
N ALA A 49 22.19 -11.66 8.04
CA ALA A 49 22.21 -11.15 6.67
C ALA A 49 21.26 -11.95 5.76
N GLU A 50 21.20 -13.26 5.95
CA GLU A 50 20.26 -14.14 5.26
C GLU A 50 18.82 -13.87 5.68
N ALA A 51 18.56 -13.78 6.99
CA ALA A 51 17.25 -13.43 7.52
C ALA A 51 16.74 -12.09 6.97
N TRP A 52 17.63 -11.10 6.87
CA TRP A 52 17.31 -9.81 6.26
C TRP A 52 16.96 -9.94 4.77
N ARG A 53 17.75 -10.69 3.99
CA ARG A 53 17.46 -10.92 2.56
C ARG A 53 16.11 -11.59 2.34
N LEU A 54 15.80 -12.62 3.13
CA LEU A 54 14.48 -13.28 3.06
C LEU A 54 13.35 -12.30 3.39
N THR A 55 13.54 -11.46 4.41
CA THR A 55 12.57 -10.44 4.79
C THR A 55 12.39 -9.38 3.70
N THR A 56 13.47 -8.99 3.00
CA THR A 56 13.37 -8.04 1.89
C THR A 56 12.62 -8.62 0.69
N GLU A 57 12.74 -9.92 0.41
CA GLU A 57 11.93 -10.60 -0.62
C GLU A 57 10.44 -10.57 -0.23
N LEU A 58 10.12 -10.85 1.04
CA LEU A 58 8.74 -10.75 1.53
C LEU A 58 8.18 -9.33 1.41
N ALA A 59 8.98 -8.32 1.74
CA ALA A 59 8.55 -6.93 1.65
C ALA A 59 8.28 -6.49 0.19
N ALA A 60 8.96 -7.11 -0.78
CA ALA A 60 8.75 -6.84 -2.21
C ALA A 60 7.59 -7.64 -2.83
N ASP A 61 7.17 -8.75 -2.22
CA ASP A 61 6.09 -9.59 -2.72
C ASP A 61 4.71 -9.04 -2.29
N PRO A 62 3.87 -8.55 -3.22
CA PRO A 62 2.55 -7.98 -2.89
C PRO A 62 1.55 -9.00 -2.32
N THR A 63 1.82 -10.30 -2.48
CA THR A 63 1.03 -11.39 -1.90
C THR A 63 1.46 -11.77 -0.47
N SER A 64 2.51 -11.14 0.06
CA SER A 64 3.00 -11.33 1.42
C SER A 64 2.17 -10.52 2.44
N ARG A 65 1.92 -11.12 3.62
CA ARG A 65 1.38 -10.40 4.77
C ARG A 65 2.35 -9.38 5.32
N VAL A 66 3.65 -9.63 5.22
CA VAL A 66 4.69 -8.67 5.57
C VAL A 66 4.61 -7.43 4.67
N ALA A 67 4.51 -7.61 3.34
CA ALA A 67 4.32 -6.48 2.44
C ALA A 67 3.03 -5.70 2.76
N ALA A 68 1.91 -6.40 3.01
CA ALA A 68 0.66 -5.76 3.40
C ALA A 68 0.81 -4.95 4.69
N ALA A 69 1.43 -5.52 5.72
CA ALA A 69 1.64 -4.85 7.01
C ALA A 69 2.52 -3.59 6.89
N ILE A 70 3.65 -3.69 6.18
CA ILE A 70 4.57 -2.56 5.94
C ILE A 70 3.86 -1.41 5.22
N ASN A 71 3.00 -1.73 4.25
CA ASN A 71 2.29 -0.74 3.46
C ASN A 71 0.96 -0.28 4.10
N GLY A 72 0.61 -0.80 5.28
CA GLY A 72 -0.65 -0.47 5.96
C GLY A 72 -1.89 -0.94 5.19
N TRP A 73 -1.78 -2.04 4.46
CA TRP A 73 -2.90 -2.66 3.74
C TRP A 73 -3.71 -3.56 4.68
N ASP A 74 -5.03 -3.60 4.46
CA ASP A 74 -5.92 -4.48 5.22
C ASP A 74 -5.63 -5.97 5.00
N HIS A 75 -5.17 -6.33 3.79
CA HIS A 75 -4.81 -7.69 3.40
C HIS A 75 -3.82 -7.71 2.21
N PRO A 76 -3.10 -8.82 1.99
CA PRO A 76 -2.24 -9.00 0.81
C PRO A 76 -3.06 -8.95 -0.48
N PHE A 77 -2.46 -8.42 -1.55
CA PHE A 77 -3.19 -8.14 -2.78
C PHE A 77 -2.29 -8.28 -3.99
N SER A 78 -2.55 -9.30 -4.81
CA SER A 78 -1.68 -9.64 -5.93
C SER A 78 -1.79 -8.62 -7.08
N GLN A 79 -0.80 -8.61 -7.96
CA GLN A 79 -0.81 -7.72 -9.13
C GLN A 79 -1.98 -8.07 -10.07
N GLU A 80 -2.29 -9.36 -10.22
CA GLU A 80 -3.42 -9.84 -11.01
C GLU A 80 -4.74 -9.37 -10.38
N ALA A 81 -4.88 -9.43 -9.05
CA ALA A 81 -6.04 -8.90 -8.35
C ALA A 81 -6.20 -7.39 -8.59
N ALA A 82 -5.10 -6.63 -8.60
CA ALA A 82 -5.13 -5.21 -8.93
C ALA A 82 -5.60 -4.95 -10.37
N ILE A 83 -5.05 -5.67 -11.35
CA ILE A 83 -5.46 -5.56 -12.76
C ILE A 83 -6.93 -5.92 -12.93
N LEU A 84 -7.40 -6.97 -12.25
CA LEU A 84 -8.81 -7.39 -12.30
C LEU A 84 -9.74 -6.34 -11.67
N ALA A 85 -9.33 -5.74 -10.56
CA ALA A 85 -10.09 -4.66 -9.93
C ALA A 85 -10.17 -3.41 -10.83
N ASP A 86 -9.06 -3.07 -11.50
CA ASP A 86 -9.03 -1.95 -12.46
C ASP A 86 -9.89 -2.25 -13.69
N LEU A 87 -9.82 -3.48 -14.23
CA LEU A 87 -10.65 -3.92 -15.34
C LEU A 87 -12.13 -3.89 -14.96
N PHE A 88 -12.47 -4.35 -13.76
CA PHE A 88 -13.83 -4.24 -13.23
C PHE A 88 -14.29 -2.77 -13.19
N ASP A 89 -13.49 -1.87 -12.62
CA ASP A 89 -13.85 -0.46 -12.52
C ASP A 89 -14.06 0.19 -13.91
N VAL A 90 -13.20 -0.13 -14.88
CA VAL A 90 -13.32 0.34 -16.26
C VAL A 90 -14.57 -0.22 -16.93
N THR A 91 -14.85 -1.52 -16.79
CA THR A 91 -16.02 -2.15 -17.41
C THR A 91 -17.32 -1.62 -16.82
N VAL A 92 -17.39 -1.41 -15.51
CA VAL A 92 -18.57 -0.78 -14.89
C VAL A 92 -18.71 0.67 -15.35
N ALA A 93 -17.64 1.46 -15.40
CA ALA A 93 -17.69 2.85 -15.87
C ALA A 93 -18.12 2.99 -17.34
N ALA A 94 -17.70 2.06 -18.21
CA ALA A 94 -18.07 2.02 -19.61
C ALA A 94 -19.54 1.68 -19.84
N ASN A 95 -20.10 0.76 -19.03
CA ASN A 95 -21.48 0.28 -19.16
C ASN A 95 -22.49 1.05 -18.29
N THR A 96 -22.04 1.99 -17.48
CA THR A 96 -22.93 2.85 -16.67
C THR A 96 -23.33 4.09 -17.45
N GLU A 97 -24.61 4.44 -17.42
CA GLU A 97 -25.13 5.69 -17.99
C GLU A 97 -24.32 6.91 -17.52
N PRO A 98 -24.06 7.92 -18.38
CA PRO A 98 -23.28 9.10 -18.01
C PRO A 98 -23.78 9.82 -16.75
N LYS A 99 -25.10 9.84 -16.53
CA LYS A 99 -25.73 10.47 -15.36
C LYS A 99 -25.46 9.73 -14.05
N ARG A 100 -25.13 8.43 -14.11
CA ARG A 100 -24.90 7.56 -12.94
C ARG A 100 -23.45 7.19 -12.75
N ARG A 101 -22.56 7.51 -13.70
CA ARG A 101 -21.13 7.19 -13.64
C ARG A 101 -20.44 7.67 -12.36
N ASN A 102 -20.83 8.84 -11.84
CA ASN A 102 -20.27 9.39 -10.60
C ASN A 102 -20.83 8.74 -9.31
N GLN A 103 -21.82 7.84 -9.43
CA GLN A 103 -22.40 7.09 -8.31
C GLN A 103 -21.83 5.67 -8.21
N THR A 104 -21.14 5.21 -9.24
CA THR A 104 -20.46 3.91 -9.24
C THR A 104 -19.31 3.95 -8.25
N ARG A 105 -19.34 3.04 -7.28
CA ARG A 105 -18.25 2.87 -6.32
C ARG A 105 -17.17 1.99 -6.94
N PRO A 106 -15.89 2.39 -6.85
CA PRO A 106 -14.78 1.52 -7.24
C PRO A 106 -14.79 0.22 -6.44
N TYR A 107 -14.18 -0.83 -6.99
CA TYR A 107 -13.92 -2.06 -6.26
C TYR A 107 -13.08 -1.76 -5.01
N PRO A 108 -13.41 -2.34 -3.84
CA PRO A 108 -12.70 -2.04 -2.59
C PRO A 108 -11.22 -2.40 -2.72
N ARG A 109 -10.35 -1.41 -2.51
CA ARG A 109 -8.89 -1.61 -2.49
C ARG A 109 -8.42 -1.83 -1.05
N PRO A 110 -7.37 -2.63 -0.81
CA PRO A 110 -6.86 -2.93 0.53
C PRO A 110 -6.03 -1.79 1.13
N TRP A 111 -5.55 -0.85 0.33
CA TRP A 111 -4.83 0.32 0.82
C TRP A 111 -5.81 1.39 1.30
N PRO A 112 -5.41 2.20 2.31
CA PRO A 112 -6.20 3.33 2.75
C PRO A 112 -6.48 4.25 1.56
N SER A 113 -7.74 4.52 1.30
CA SER A 113 -8.13 5.49 0.30
C SER A 113 -9.00 6.55 0.95
N ASP A 114 -8.76 7.81 0.62
CA ASP A 114 -9.62 8.93 1.02
C ASP A 114 -10.98 8.91 0.31
N GLN A 115 -11.40 7.76 -0.26
CA GLN A 115 -12.66 7.57 -0.97
C GLN A 115 -13.82 7.69 0.02
N GLY A 116 -14.21 8.93 0.28
CA GLY A 116 -15.20 9.31 1.29
C GLY A 116 -15.03 10.75 1.76
N GLN A 117 -13.82 11.32 1.65
CA GLN A 117 -13.62 12.76 1.83
C GLN A 117 -14.12 13.48 0.58
N ARG A 118 -15.42 13.79 0.58
CA ARG A 118 -15.99 14.76 -0.36
C ARG A 118 -15.10 16.00 -0.29
N SER A 119 -14.44 16.34 -1.40
CA SER A 119 -13.64 17.56 -1.49
C SER A 119 -14.52 18.69 -0.96
N LYS A 120 -14.07 19.39 0.09
CA LYS A 120 -14.83 20.52 0.61
C LYS A 120 -15.14 21.44 -0.58
N PRO A 121 -16.39 21.94 -0.70
CA PRO A 121 -16.71 22.85 -1.78
C PRO A 121 -15.69 23.97 -1.77
N ALA A 122 -15.18 24.34 -2.95
CA ALA A 122 -14.16 25.36 -3.07
C ALA A 122 -14.60 26.61 -2.30
N THR A 123 -13.78 27.06 -1.35
CA THR A 123 -14.06 28.24 -0.52
C THR A 123 -14.20 29.51 -1.35
N VAL A 124 -13.69 29.48 -2.59
CA VAL A 124 -13.63 30.63 -3.49
C VAL A 124 -14.34 30.29 -4.79
N ASP A 125 -15.18 31.22 -5.24
CA ASP A 125 -15.88 31.09 -6.51
C ASP A 125 -14.91 31.06 -7.72
N GLN A 126 -15.27 30.31 -8.76
CA GLN A 126 -14.44 30.17 -9.95
C GLN A 126 -14.19 31.51 -10.66
N SER A 127 -15.12 32.47 -10.58
CA SER A 127 -14.93 33.79 -11.20
C SER A 127 -13.76 34.54 -10.55
N THR A 128 -13.63 34.48 -9.23
CA THR A 128 -12.55 35.09 -8.47
C THR A 128 -11.19 34.46 -8.80
N VAL A 129 -11.16 33.13 -8.97
CA VAL A 129 -9.93 32.41 -9.38
C VAL A 129 -9.52 32.82 -10.79
N ARG A 130 -10.47 32.91 -11.73
CA ARG A 130 -10.20 33.34 -13.11
C ARG A 130 -9.72 34.79 -13.17
N ALA A 131 -10.32 35.70 -12.40
CA ALA A 131 -9.90 37.09 -12.31
C ALA A 131 -8.48 37.21 -11.74
N ALA A 132 -8.14 36.44 -10.69
CA ALA A 132 -6.81 36.43 -10.10
C ALA A 132 -5.74 35.84 -11.04
N LEU A 133 -6.09 34.83 -11.84
CA LEU A 133 -5.19 34.28 -12.86
C LEU A 133 -4.98 35.24 -14.03
N ALA A 134 -6.03 35.91 -14.49
CA ALA A 134 -5.93 36.94 -15.53
C ALA A 134 -5.07 38.14 -15.07
N ALA A 135 -5.20 38.55 -13.81
CA ALA A 135 -4.37 39.59 -13.22
C ALA A 135 -2.88 39.20 -13.06
N ARG A 136 -2.56 37.90 -13.08
CA ARG A 136 -1.18 37.38 -12.95
C ARG A 136 -0.42 37.29 -14.26
N GLY A 137 -1.07 37.53 -15.42
CA GLY A 137 -0.40 37.63 -16.71
C GLY A 137 0.37 36.37 -17.11
N HIS A 138 -0.37 35.35 -17.56
CA HIS A 138 0.17 34.27 -18.39
C HIS A 138 -0.43 34.37 -19.79
#